data_AF-A0A945VQY2-F1
#
_entry.id   AF-A0A945VQY2-F1
#
_cell.length_a   1.000
_cell.length_b   1.000
_cell.length_c   1.000
_cell.angle_alpha   90.00
_cell.angle_beta   90.00
_cell.angle_gamma   90.00
#
_symmetry.space_group_name_H-M   'P 1'
#
loop_
_entity.id
_entity.type
_entity.pdbx_description
1 polymer ?
#
loop_
_entity_poly.entity_id
_entity_poly.type
_entity_poly.pdbx_seq_one_letter_code
_entity_poly.pdbx_strand_id
1 'polypeptide(L)'
;VLSSWQYGLGRSTILTTDLFSEWGNNWFSWKSFPQFWSQLIRWNTRNVASGQWEVKTALYQGKIKILLEAVKEDGCFENFLTLKGTMTTPEHTEVIIDLKQTGPGKYEGYYPAETRGFYLFNLFQIEEEKIISKQSSGIFIASLPEYMKYGTNWGLLEKMCRLTGGRCYNDVGKLNENIDLNDVIPVMYNCRSVLVLVALFLFIIEIGYRRLFFKM
;
A
#
# COMPACT_ATOMS: atom_id res chain seq x y z
N VAL A 1 -19.86 -20.55 26.39
CA VAL A 1 -19.92 -21.20 25.07
C VAL A 1 -18.83 -20.63 24.18
N LEU A 2 -18.11 -21.47 23.43
CA LEU A 2 -17.14 -21.03 22.42
C LEU A 2 -17.79 -21.18 21.04
N SER A 3 -17.81 -20.10 20.26
CA SER A 3 -18.32 -20.09 18.89
C SER A 3 -17.30 -19.44 17.98
N SER A 4 -17.07 -20.02 16.80
CA SER A 4 -16.11 -19.51 15.83
C SER A 4 -16.74 -19.38 14.45
N TRP A 5 -16.39 -18.33 13.73
CA TRP A 5 -16.83 -18.09 12.35
C TRP A 5 -15.66 -17.71 11.46
N GLN A 6 -15.68 -18.14 10.20
CA GLN A 6 -14.74 -17.70 9.17
C GLN A 6 -15.48 -16.79 8.18
N TYR A 7 -14.98 -15.57 7.99
CA TYR A 7 -15.50 -14.64 7.00
C TYR A 7 -14.37 -14.17 6.09
N GLY A 8 -14.41 -14.63 4.84
CA GLY A 8 -13.32 -14.43 3.87
C GLY A 8 -12.00 -15.02 4.36
N LEU A 9 -10.97 -14.17 4.43
CA LEU A 9 -9.61 -14.52 4.88
C LEU A 9 -9.42 -14.37 6.40
N GLY A 10 -10.43 -13.89 7.12
CA GLY A 10 -10.38 -13.65 8.57
C GLY A 10 -11.14 -14.71 9.36
N ARG A 11 -10.73 -14.91 10.62
CA ARG A 11 -11.42 -15.75 11.61
C ARG A 11 -11.84 -14.88 12.78
N SER A 12 -13.03 -15.13 13.30
CA SER A 12 -13.58 -14.49 14.49
C SER A 12 -14.00 -15.56 15.47
N THR A 13 -13.65 -15.38 16.75
CA THR A 13 -14.04 -16.30 17.81
C THR A 13 -14.67 -15.53 18.95
N ILE A 14 -15.82 -16.01 19.42
CA ILE A 14 -16.56 -15.46 20.55
C ILE A 14 -16.56 -16.52 21.64
N LEU A 15 -16.09 -16.14 22.83
CA LEU A 15 -16.19 -16.96 24.02
C LEU A 15 -17.09 -16.25 25.02
N THR A 16 -18.32 -16.75 25.19
CA THR A 16 -19.26 -16.28 26.21
C THR A 16 -19.01 -17.06 27.48
N THR A 17 -18.16 -16.52 28.34
CA THR A 17 -17.76 -17.14 29.60
C THR A 17 -17.74 -16.07 30.68
N ASP A 18 -18.11 -16.47 31.89
CA ASP A 18 -17.96 -15.64 33.06
C ASP A 18 -16.59 -15.96 33.69
N LEU A 19 -15.61 -15.14 33.34
CA LEU A 19 -14.20 -15.35 33.70
C LEU A 19 -13.90 -15.09 35.18
N PHE A 20 -14.74 -14.31 35.86
CA PHE A 20 -14.44 -13.74 37.18
C PHE A 20 -15.48 -14.05 38.26
N SER A 21 -16.49 -14.85 37.96
CA SER A 21 -17.44 -15.33 38.97
C SER A 21 -17.03 -16.66 39.60
N GLU A 22 -17.81 -17.09 40.58
CA GLU A 22 -17.62 -18.35 41.32
C GLU A 22 -17.53 -19.58 40.40
N TRP A 23 -18.12 -19.51 39.20
CA TRP A 23 -18.13 -20.60 38.21
C TRP A 23 -16.85 -20.63 37.34
N GLY A 24 -16.07 -19.54 37.30
CA GLY A 24 -14.85 -19.40 36.51
C GLY A 24 -13.56 -19.84 37.20
N ASN A 25 -13.57 -19.98 38.53
CA ASN A 25 -12.38 -20.27 39.35
C ASN A 25 -11.68 -21.60 38.96
N ASN A 26 -12.46 -22.64 38.69
CA ASN A 26 -11.92 -23.94 38.27
C ASN A 26 -11.24 -23.85 36.90
N TRP A 27 -11.74 -22.98 36.03
CA TRP A 27 -11.18 -22.78 34.70
C TRP A 27 -9.91 -21.94 34.72
N PHE A 28 -9.84 -20.90 35.56
CA PHE A 28 -8.61 -20.13 35.77
C PHE A 28 -7.50 -20.97 36.43
N SER A 29 -7.87 -21.86 37.35
CA SER A 29 -6.96 -22.79 38.01
C SER A 29 -6.54 -23.97 37.14
N TRP A 30 -7.14 -24.13 35.95
CA TRP A 30 -6.81 -25.21 35.04
C TRP A 30 -5.41 -25.02 34.45
N LYS A 31 -4.55 -26.04 34.60
CA LYS A 31 -3.14 -26.01 34.20
C LYS A 31 -2.91 -25.60 32.74
N SER A 32 -3.86 -25.87 31.85
CA SER A 32 -3.76 -25.56 30.42
C SER A 32 -4.41 -24.23 30.01
N PHE A 33 -4.87 -23.41 30.96
CA PHE A 33 -5.53 -22.13 30.68
C PHE A 33 -4.68 -21.18 29.83
N PRO A 34 -3.37 -20.96 30.10
CA PRO A 34 -2.51 -20.14 29.24
C PRO A 34 -2.35 -20.72 27.83
N GLN A 35 -2.22 -22.05 27.72
CA GLN A 35 -2.07 -22.76 26.45
C GLN A 35 -3.33 -22.59 25.60
N PHE A 36 -4.51 -22.74 26.20
CA PHE A 36 -5.78 -22.50 25.52
C PHE A 36 -5.83 -21.11 24.89
N TRP A 37 -5.54 -20.05 25.65
CA TRP A 37 -5.56 -18.68 25.12
C TRP A 37 -4.49 -18.45 24.05
N SER A 38 -3.28 -18.97 24.23
CA SER A 38 -2.23 -18.85 23.21
C SER A 38 -2.60 -19.54 21.90
N GLN A 39 -3.26 -20.69 21.97
CA GLN A 39 -3.73 -21.42 20.79
C GLN A 39 -4.92 -20.72 20.14
N LEU A 40 -5.86 -20.21 20.94
CA LEU A 40 -7.02 -19.46 20.46
C LEU A 40 -6.60 -18.19 19.71
N ILE A 41 -5.68 -17.40 20.29
CA ILE A 41 -5.15 -16.19 19.67
C ILE A 41 -4.39 -16.54 18.39
N ARG A 42 -3.50 -17.55 18.45
CA ARG A 42 -2.76 -18.03 17.28
C ARG A 42 -3.70 -18.50 16.15
N TRP A 43 -4.79 -19.17 16.51
CA TRP A 43 -5.78 -19.65 15.55
C TRP A 43 -6.60 -18.52 14.90
N ASN A 44 -6.85 -17.42 15.62
CA ASN A 44 -7.50 -16.21 15.10
C ASN A 44 -6.53 -15.28 14.35
N THR A 45 -5.24 -15.39 14.61
CA THR A 45 -4.23 -14.66 13.85
C THR A 45 -4.28 -15.14 12.40
N ARG A 46 -4.05 -14.23 11.45
CA ARG A 46 -3.87 -14.63 10.05
C ARG A 46 -2.75 -15.66 10.02
N ASN A 47 -3.04 -16.86 9.51
CA ASN A 47 -1.99 -17.74 9.02
C ASN A 47 -1.31 -16.94 7.91
N VAL A 48 -0.24 -16.22 8.24
CA VAL A 48 0.78 -15.89 7.26
C VAL A 48 1.23 -17.27 6.86
N ALA A 49 0.79 -17.72 5.68
CA ALA A 49 1.33 -18.93 5.12
C ALA A 49 2.84 -18.72 5.21
N SER A 50 3.49 -19.53 6.04
CA SER A 50 4.92 -19.82 5.92
C SER A 50 5.11 -20.57 4.61
N GLY A 51 4.63 -20.00 3.51
CA GLY A 51 5.02 -20.42 2.19
C GLY A 51 6.44 -19.94 2.04
N GLN A 52 7.25 -20.76 1.39
CA GLN A 52 8.67 -20.52 1.08
C GLN A 52 8.90 -19.24 0.24
N TRP A 53 7.83 -18.50 -0.05
CA TRP A 53 7.81 -17.38 -0.97
C TRP A 53 7.27 -16.13 -0.27
N GLU A 54 8.00 -15.03 -0.45
CA GLU A 54 7.59 -13.72 -0.01
C GLU A 54 7.03 -12.93 -1.20
N VAL A 55 5.85 -12.35 -1.04
CA VAL A 55 5.17 -11.57 -2.10
C VAL A 55 5.09 -10.11 -1.69
N LYS A 56 5.86 -9.28 -2.37
CA LYS A 56 5.90 -7.83 -2.18
C LYS A 56 5.14 -7.14 -3.30
N THR A 57 4.31 -6.17 -2.93
CA THR A 57 3.56 -5.33 -3.87
C THR A 57 3.94 -3.87 -3.64
N ALA A 58 4.20 -3.15 -4.71
CA ALA A 58 4.54 -1.73 -4.65
C ALA A 58 3.99 -0.99 -5.87
N LEU A 59 3.67 0.29 -5.70
CA LEU A 59 3.34 1.15 -6.83
C LEU A 59 4.65 1.72 -7.40
N TYR A 60 4.93 1.46 -8.68
CA TYR A 60 6.11 1.94 -9.38
C TYR A 60 5.72 2.48 -10.76
N GLN A 61 5.99 3.77 -11.02
CA GLN A 61 5.68 4.44 -12.29
C GLN A 61 4.22 4.23 -12.75
N GLY A 62 3.29 4.27 -11.80
CA GLY A 62 1.86 4.10 -12.07
C GLY A 62 1.40 2.66 -12.38
N LYS A 63 2.30 1.69 -12.24
CA LYS A 63 2.00 0.26 -12.32
C LYS A 63 2.17 -0.37 -10.95
N ILE A 64 1.31 -1.31 -10.61
CA ILE A 64 1.52 -2.19 -9.47
C ILE A 64 2.62 -3.18 -9.88
N LYS A 65 3.78 -3.07 -9.25
CA LYS A 65 4.86 -4.04 -9.33
C LYS A 65 4.60 -5.12 -8.29
N ILE A 66 4.54 -6.36 -8.76
CA ILE A 66 4.39 -7.56 -7.93
C ILE A 66 5.73 -8.28 -8.01
N LEU A 67 6.37 -8.48 -6.86
CA LEU A 67 7.64 -9.19 -6.73
C LEU A 67 7.41 -10.42 -5.86
N LEU A 68 7.72 -11.59 -6.41
CA LEU A 68 7.78 -12.84 -5.67
C LEU A 68 9.25 -13.25 -5.52
N GLU A 69 9.67 -13.43 -4.28
CA GLU A 69 10.99 -13.97 -3.92
C GLU A 69 10.79 -15.39 -3.39
N ALA A 70 11.32 -16.38 -4.14
CA ALA A 70 11.21 -17.80 -3.83
C ALA A 70 12.56 -18.34 -3.37
N VAL A 71 12.66 -18.65 -2.07
CA VAL A 71 13.87 -19.16 -1.42
C VAL A 71 13.49 -20.38 -0.61
N LYS A 72 14.17 -21.51 -0.85
CA LYS A 72 13.99 -22.74 -0.08
C LYS A 72 14.53 -22.60 1.33
N GLU A 73 14.12 -23.51 2.21
CA GLU A 73 14.62 -23.58 3.60
C GLU A 73 16.14 -23.78 3.69
N ASP A 74 16.75 -24.40 2.68
CA ASP A 74 18.19 -24.61 2.54
C ASP A 74 18.95 -23.37 2.00
N GLY A 75 18.24 -22.27 1.76
CA GLY A 75 18.79 -21.00 1.25
C GLY A 75 19.02 -20.99 -0.27
N CYS A 76 18.67 -22.06 -0.98
CA CYS A 76 18.78 -22.11 -2.44
C CYS A 76 17.60 -21.37 -3.11
N PHE A 77 17.88 -20.69 -4.23
CA PHE A 77 16.86 -20.02 -5.03
C PHE A 77 16.03 -21.02 -5.85
N GLU A 78 14.71 -20.86 -5.85
CA GLU A 78 13.82 -21.65 -6.72
C GLU A 78 13.62 -20.98 -8.08
N ASN A 79 14.17 -21.60 -9.12
CA ASN A 79 14.11 -21.11 -10.48
C ASN A 79 13.10 -21.91 -11.32
N PHE A 80 12.61 -21.30 -12.40
CA PHE A 80 11.70 -21.94 -13.36
C PHE A 80 10.39 -22.47 -12.76
N LEU A 81 9.85 -21.79 -11.75
CA LEU A 81 8.56 -22.12 -11.16
C LEU A 81 7.42 -21.86 -12.16
N THR A 82 6.50 -22.81 -12.27
CA THR A 82 5.23 -22.61 -12.98
C THR A 82 4.27 -21.89 -12.04
N LEU A 83 4.20 -20.57 -12.18
CA LEU A 83 3.36 -19.70 -11.36
C LEU A 83 2.10 -19.30 -12.14
N LYS A 84 0.96 -19.34 -11.45
CA LYS A 84 -0.28 -18.72 -11.94
C LYS A 84 -0.71 -17.64 -10.96
N GLY A 85 -0.78 -16.40 -11.43
CA GLY A 85 -1.27 -15.27 -10.65
C GLY A 85 -2.70 -14.91 -11.02
N THR A 86 -3.55 -14.65 -10.02
CA THR A 86 -4.81 -13.95 -10.21
C THR A 86 -4.85 -12.70 -9.34
N MET A 87 -5.48 -11.64 -9.84
CA MET A 87 -5.66 -10.39 -9.14
C MET A 87 -7.12 -9.98 -9.19
N THR A 88 -7.67 -9.63 -8.04
CA THR A 88 -8.98 -9.02 -7.92
C THR A 88 -8.81 -7.50 -7.86
N THR A 89 -9.44 -6.80 -8.80
CA THR A 89 -9.46 -5.33 -8.85
C THR A 89 -10.43 -4.74 -7.81
N PRO A 90 -10.35 -3.41 -7.53
CA PRO A 90 -11.34 -2.73 -6.70
C PRO A 90 -12.79 -2.85 -7.21
N GLU A 91 -12.96 -3.09 -8.50
CA GLU A 91 -14.26 -3.29 -9.17
C GLU A 91 -14.72 -4.76 -9.10
N HIS A 92 -14.06 -5.59 -8.30
CA HIS A 92 -14.33 -7.02 -8.13
C HIS A 92 -14.17 -7.85 -9.42
N THR A 93 -13.36 -7.38 -10.37
CA THR A 93 -13.01 -8.16 -11.57
C THR A 93 -11.74 -8.97 -11.31
N GLU A 94 -11.75 -10.25 -11.69
CA GLU A 94 -10.58 -11.11 -11.60
C GLU A 94 -9.79 -11.07 -12.91
N VAL A 95 -8.48 -10.81 -12.81
CA VAL A 95 -7.56 -10.70 -13.93
C VAL A 95 -6.38 -11.66 -13.71
N ILE A 96 -5.95 -12.35 -14.77
CA ILE A 96 -4.79 -13.23 -14.73
C ILE A 96 -3.52 -12.38 -14.87
N ILE A 97 -2.53 -12.65 -14.03
CA ILE A 97 -1.23 -11.99 -14.06
C ILE A 97 -0.12 -13.02 -14.25
N ASP A 98 0.70 -12.78 -15.26
CA ASP A 98 1.90 -13.55 -15.51
C ASP A 98 3.10 -12.92 -14.82
N LEU A 99 3.83 -13.72 -14.05
CA LEU A 99 5.08 -13.30 -13.42
C LEU A 99 6.24 -13.91 -14.20
N LYS A 100 7.18 -13.05 -14.63
CA LYS A 100 8.38 -13.48 -15.35
C LYS A 100 9.56 -13.53 -14.41
N GLN A 101 10.39 -14.56 -14.55
CA GLN A 101 11.62 -14.65 -13.79
C GLN A 101 12.61 -13.57 -14.27
N THR A 102 13.01 -12.65 -13.39
CA THR A 102 13.97 -11.58 -13.69
C THR A 102 15.34 -11.80 -13.04
N GLY A 103 15.42 -12.73 -12.08
CA GLY A 103 16.67 -13.13 -11.45
C GLY A 103 16.53 -14.46 -10.71
N PRO A 104 17.63 -14.95 -10.09
CA PRO A 104 17.60 -16.17 -9.29
C PRO A 104 16.55 -16.04 -8.17
N GLY A 105 15.54 -16.93 -8.17
CA GLY A 105 14.45 -16.91 -7.19
C GLY A 105 13.55 -15.67 -7.24
N LYS A 106 13.67 -14.82 -8.27
CA LYS A 106 12.94 -13.54 -8.37
C LYS A 106 12.02 -13.53 -9.57
N TYR A 107 10.74 -13.32 -9.31
CA TYR A 107 9.70 -13.24 -10.33
C TYR A 107 8.97 -11.91 -10.21
N GLU A 108 8.82 -11.21 -11.34
CA GLU A 108 8.19 -9.91 -11.39
C GLU A 108 6.99 -9.90 -12.36
N GLY A 109 5.91 -9.26 -11.92
CA GLY A 109 4.74 -8.95 -12.72
C GLY A 109 4.37 -7.48 -12.60
N TYR A 110 3.73 -6.93 -13.62
CA TYR A 110 3.30 -5.53 -13.64
C TYR A 110 1.85 -5.45 -14.10
N TYR A 111 1.06 -4.62 -13.41
CA TYR A 111 -0.32 -4.33 -13.78
C TYR A 111 -0.61 -2.83 -13.69
N PRO A 112 -1.29 -2.20 -14.67
CA PRO A 112 -1.62 -0.77 -14.61
C PRO A 112 -2.59 -0.47 -13.47
N ALA A 113 -2.26 0.50 -12.61
CA ALA A 113 -3.12 0.91 -11.51
C ALA A 113 -4.14 1.96 -12.00
N GLU A 114 -5.19 1.49 -12.70
CA GLU A 114 -6.18 2.37 -13.36
C GLU A 114 -7.23 2.93 -12.39
N THR A 115 -7.54 2.19 -11.32
CA THR A 115 -8.61 2.55 -10.39
C THR A 115 -8.10 2.68 -8.96
N ARG A 116 -8.77 3.53 -8.18
CA ARG A 116 -8.47 3.68 -6.75
C ARG A 116 -9.13 2.56 -5.97
N GLY A 117 -8.45 2.07 -4.96
CA GLY A 117 -9.00 1.06 -4.06
C GLY A 117 -8.04 -0.08 -3.77
N PHE A 118 -8.60 -1.17 -3.26
CA PHE A 118 -7.84 -2.32 -2.82
C PHE A 118 -7.69 -3.34 -3.95
N TYR A 119 -6.45 -3.72 -4.24
CA TYR A 119 -6.13 -4.81 -5.16
C TYR A 119 -5.64 -6.01 -4.34
N LEU A 120 -6.19 -7.18 -4.61
CA LEU A 120 -5.82 -8.42 -3.93
C LEU A 120 -5.19 -9.39 -4.93
N PHE A 121 -4.00 -9.89 -4.62
CA PHE A 121 -3.21 -10.79 -5.45
C PHE A 121 -3.20 -12.18 -4.82
N ASN A 122 -3.42 -13.20 -5.64
CA ASN A 122 -3.25 -14.60 -5.29
C ASN A 122 -2.26 -15.23 -6.26
N LEU A 123 -1.26 -15.93 -5.74
CA LEU A 123 -0.23 -16.62 -6.49
C LEU A 123 -0.29 -18.10 -6.14
N PHE A 124 -0.30 -18.93 -7.17
CA PHE A 124 -0.38 -20.39 -7.06
C PHE A 124 0.85 -21.02 -7.71
N GLN A 125 1.48 -21.94 -6.99
CA GLN A 125 2.43 -22.89 -7.57
C GLN A 125 1.67 -24.03 -8.22
N ILE A 126 1.98 -24.33 -9.47
CA ILE A 126 1.45 -25.50 -10.15
C ILE A 126 2.60 -26.44 -10.44
N GLU A 127 2.50 -27.68 -9.96
CA GLU A 127 3.40 -28.77 -10.32
C GLU A 127 2.54 -30.00 -10.56
N GLU A 128 2.75 -30.72 -11.67
CA GLU A 128 1.94 -31.88 -12.07
C GLU A 128 0.41 -31.63 -12.00
N GLU A 129 -0.03 -30.45 -12.46
CA GLU A 129 -1.43 -29.98 -12.43
C GLU A 129 -2.06 -29.83 -11.03
N LYS A 130 -1.28 -29.94 -9.96
CA LYS A 130 -1.74 -29.71 -8.59
C LYS A 130 -1.23 -28.40 -8.04
N ILE A 131 -2.08 -27.75 -7.24
CA ILE A 131 -1.71 -26.55 -6.49
C ILE A 131 -0.93 -26.99 -5.24
N ILE A 132 0.37 -26.74 -5.23
CA ILE A 132 1.25 -27.12 -4.10
C ILE A 132 1.34 -26.01 -3.06
N SER A 133 1.40 -24.77 -3.52
CA SER A 133 1.56 -23.60 -2.66
C SER A 133 0.64 -22.48 -3.12
N LYS A 134 0.16 -21.71 -2.15
CA LYS A 134 -0.65 -20.51 -2.38
C LYS A 134 -0.12 -19.38 -1.50
N GLN A 135 0.13 -18.24 -2.11
CA GLN A 135 0.41 -17.00 -1.41
C GLN A 135 -0.53 -15.89 -1.83
N SER A 136 -0.91 -15.04 -0.88
CA SER A 136 -1.81 -13.91 -1.14
C SER A 136 -1.22 -12.61 -0.59
N SER A 137 -1.24 -11.56 -1.39
CA SER A 137 -0.78 -10.22 -1.02
C SER A 137 -1.81 -9.18 -1.45
N GLY A 138 -1.70 -7.94 -0.99
CA GLY A 138 -2.62 -6.89 -1.35
C GLY A 138 -1.97 -5.52 -1.28
N ILE A 139 -2.50 -4.56 -2.02
CA ILE A 139 -2.07 -3.17 -2.00
C ILE A 139 -3.29 -2.26 -2.08
N PHE A 140 -3.24 -1.13 -1.36
CA PHE A 140 -4.26 -0.10 -1.43
C PHE A 140 -3.72 1.10 -2.23
N ILE A 141 -4.40 1.45 -3.31
CA ILE A 141 -4.08 2.59 -4.16
C ILE A 141 -4.97 3.77 -3.78
N ALA A 142 -4.40 4.72 -3.03
CA ALA A 142 -5.11 5.91 -2.54
C ALA A 142 -5.18 7.05 -3.58
N SER A 143 -4.18 7.15 -4.46
CA SER A 143 -4.07 8.23 -5.44
C SER A 143 -3.57 7.68 -6.76
N LEU A 144 -4.22 8.10 -7.84
CA LEU A 144 -3.87 7.65 -9.19
C LEU A 144 -2.52 8.23 -9.62
N PRO A 145 -1.82 7.57 -10.56
CA PRO A 145 -0.49 7.99 -11.00
C PRO A 145 -0.44 9.44 -11.52
N GLU A 146 -1.54 9.93 -12.09
CA GLU A 146 -1.69 11.30 -12.60
C GLU A 146 -1.67 12.36 -11.49
N TYR A 147 -2.10 12.01 -10.29
CA TYR A 147 -2.13 12.90 -9.12
C TYR A 147 -0.87 12.79 -8.27
N MET A 148 -0.03 11.78 -8.54
CA MET A 148 1.30 11.67 -7.94
C MET A 148 2.17 12.78 -8.54
N LYS A 149 2.31 13.88 -7.80
CA LYS A 149 3.28 14.92 -8.11
C LYS A 149 4.69 14.36 -7.92
N TYR A 150 5.20 13.67 -8.93
CA TYR A 150 6.64 13.47 -9.06
C TYR A 150 7.23 14.87 -9.24
N GLY A 151 7.95 15.34 -8.22
CA GLY A 151 8.66 16.61 -8.33
C GLY A 151 9.58 16.61 -9.56
N THR A 152 9.86 17.79 -10.09
CA THR A 152 10.78 17.94 -11.22
C THR A 152 12.12 17.28 -10.90
N ASN A 153 12.56 16.32 -11.72
CA ASN A 153 13.87 15.69 -11.57
C ASN A 153 14.98 16.63 -12.09
N TRP A 154 15.34 17.61 -11.27
CA TRP A 154 16.35 18.62 -11.58
C TRP A 154 17.69 18.01 -12.00
N GLY A 155 18.10 16.89 -11.40
CA GLY A 155 19.35 16.21 -11.75
C GLY A 155 19.33 15.63 -13.17
N LEU A 156 18.21 15.05 -13.61
CA LEU A 156 18.05 14.58 -14.98
C LEU A 156 18.07 15.75 -15.98
N LEU A 157 17.35 16.84 -15.67
CA LEU A 157 17.32 18.03 -16.51
C LEU A 157 18.70 18.68 -16.66
N GLU A 158 19.45 18.81 -15.55
CA GLU A 158 20.81 19.33 -15.59
C GLU A 158 21.74 18.44 -16.43
N LYS A 159 21.59 17.11 -16.29
CA LYS A 159 22.36 16.15 -17.09
C LYS A 159 22.02 16.27 -18.58
N MET A 160 20.75 16.43 -18.93
CA MET A 160 20.32 16.66 -20.31
C MET A 160 20.88 17.98 -20.84
N CYS A 161 20.77 19.09 -20.10
CA CYS A 161 21.36 20.39 -20.44
C CYS A 161 22.86 20.25 -20.75
N ARG A 162 23.62 19.52 -19.92
CA ARG A 162 25.06 19.29 -20.14
C ARG A 162 25.37 18.48 -21.40
N LEU A 163 24.57 17.45 -21.68
CA LEU A 163 24.80 16.56 -22.83
C LEU A 163 24.41 17.22 -24.17
N THR A 164 23.39 18.07 -24.17
CA THR A 164 22.90 18.73 -25.39
C THR A 164 23.47 20.13 -25.58
N GLY A 165 24.24 20.65 -24.61
CA GLY A 165 24.67 22.04 -24.58
C GLY A 165 23.54 23.04 -24.28
N GLY A 166 22.39 22.55 -23.81
CA GLY A 166 21.24 23.35 -23.42
C GLY A 166 21.46 24.16 -22.14
N ARG A 167 20.60 25.15 -21.91
CA ARG A 167 20.61 25.99 -20.70
C ARG A 167 19.44 25.63 -19.79
N CYS A 168 19.73 25.49 -18.51
CA CYS A 168 18.73 25.21 -17.49
C CYS A 168 18.36 26.53 -16.80
N TYR A 169 17.08 26.95 -16.90
CA TYR A 169 16.55 28.15 -16.25
C TYR A 169 15.70 27.74 -15.05
N ASN A 170 16.07 28.21 -13.86
CA ASN A 170 15.32 27.95 -12.63
C ASN A 170 14.29 29.05 -12.32
N ASP A 171 14.30 30.12 -13.10
CA ASP A 171 13.45 31.29 -12.92
C ASP A 171 12.88 31.68 -14.29
N VAL A 172 11.57 31.50 -14.44
CA VAL A 172 10.83 31.78 -15.67
C VAL A 172 10.90 33.27 -16.01
N GLY A 173 11.06 34.14 -15.00
CA GLY A 173 11.18 35.59 -15.18
C GLY A 173 12.51 36.04 -15.82
N LYS A 174 13.48 35.14 -15.99
CA LYS A 174 14.77 35.42 -16.66
C LYS A 174 14.85 34.86 -18.07
N LEU A 175 13.77 34.27 -18.60
CA LEU A 175 13.67 33.92 -20.00
C LEU A 175 13.46 35.20 -20.80
N ASN A 176 14.50 35.64 -21.51
CA ASN A 176 14.47 36.86 -22.33
C ASN A 176 13.32 36.86 -23.35
N GLU A 177 12.86 38.09 -23.65
CA GLU A 177 11.69 38.57 -24.41
C GLU A 177 11.40 37.99 -25.82
N ASN A 178 12.06 36.93 -26.27
CA ASN A 178 11.90 36.37 -27.63
C ASN A 178 11.28 34.97 -27.68
N ILE A 179 10.65 34.52 -26.59
CA ILE A 179 9.84 33.30 -26.62
C ILE A 179 8.39 33.74 -26.70
N ASP A 180 7.78 33.55 -27.87
CA ASP A 180 6.37 33.80 -28.13
C ASP A 180 5.53 32.75 -27.39
N LEU A 181 5.38 32.94 -26.08
CA LEU A 181 4.62 32.08 -25.16
C LEU A 181 3.11 32.34 -25.30
N ASN A 182 2.59 32.30 -26.52
CA ASN A 182 1.15 32.39 -26.77
C ASN A 182 0.37 31.15 -26.26
N ASP A 183 1.08 30.10 -25.85
CA ASP A 183 0.50 29.06 -25.02
C ASP A 183 0.60 29.47 -23.56
N VAL A 184 -0.55 29.84 -22.98
CA VAL A 184 -0.73 30.16 -21.56
C VAL A 184 -0.34 28.93 -20.74
N ILE A 185 0.94 28.81 -20.38
CA ILE A 185 1.39 27.80 -19.41
C ILE A 185 0.87 28.28 -18.06
N PRO A 186 -0.08 27.58 -17.40
CA PRO A 186 -0.57 28.00 -16.10
C PRO A 186 0.55 27.85 -15.08
N VAL A 187 1.21 28.96 -14.75
CA VAL A 187 2.20 29.02 -13.68
C VAL A 187 1.45 28.95 -12.36
N MET A 188 1.54 27.80 -11.67
CA MET A 188 0.98 27.64 -10.34
C MET A 188 1.86 28.37 -9.31
N TYR A 189 1.43 29.54 -8.86
CA TYR A 189 2.07 30.22 -7.74
C TYR A 189 1.74 29.53 -6.42
N ASN A 190 2.75 29.30 -5.59
CA ASN A 190 2.58 28.74 -4.25
C ASN A 190 2.03 29.80 -3.29
N CYS A 191 0.71 30.02 -3.31
CA CYS A 191 0.02 30.97 -2.44
C CYS A 191 -0.19 30.45 -1.01
N ARG A 192 0.36 29.27 -0.66
CA ARG A 192 0.13 28.63 0.64
C ARG A 192 0.58 29.53 1.80
N SER A 193 1.77 30.12 1.71
CA SER A 193 2.32 30.98 2.78
C SER A 193 1.46 32.22 3.01
N VAL A 194 1.01 32.87 1.92
CA VAL A 194 0.14 34.04 1.98
C VAL A 194 -1.22 33.69 2.56
N LEU A 195 -1.84 32.60 2.10
CA LEU A 195 -3.15 32.16 2.60
C LEU A 195 -3.11 31.75 4.08
N VAL A 196 -2.03 31.13 4.54
CA VAL A 196 -1.84 30.78 5.96
C VAL A 196 -1.73 32.04 6.83
N LEU A 197 -0.99 33.06 6.37
CA LEU A 197 -0.90 34.35 7.06
C LEU A 197 -2.26 35.04 7.15
N VAL A 198 -3.01 35.07 6.05
CA VAL A 198 -4.37 35.65 6.00
C VAL A 198 -5.31 34.90 6.94
N ALA A 199 -5.28 33.56 6.93
CA ALA A 199 -6.09 32.74 7.83
C ALA A 199 -5.78 32.99 9.31
N LEU A 200 -4.50 33.15 9.66
CA LEU A 200 -4.07 33.47 11.02
C LEU A 200 -4.57 34.85 11.48
N PHE A 201 -4.54 35.84 10.58
CA PHE A 201 -5.12 37.16 10.85
C PHE A 201 -6.64 37.10 11.07
N LEU A 202 -7.36 36.39 10.19
CA LEU A 202 -8.81 36.21 10.34
C LEU A 202 -9.17 35.47 11.62
N PHE A 203 -8.36 34.50 12.04
CA PHE A 203 -8.55 33.79 13.31
C PHE A 203 -8.43 34.70 14.53
N ILE A 204 -7.46 35.61 14.55
CA ILE A 204 -7.33 36.59 15.65
C ILE A 204 -8.53 37.54 15.70
N ILE A 205 -9.01 37.98 14.53
CA ILE A 205 -10.21 38.83 14.42
C ILE A 205 -11.44 38.07 14.94
N GLU A 206 -11.60 36.80 14.57
CA GLU A 206 -12.70 35.94 15.04
C GLU A 206 -12.68 35.80 16.57
N ILE A 207 -11.53 35.56 17.18
CA ILE A 207 -11.38 35.50 18.63
C ILE A 207 -11.77 36.83 19.28
N GLY A 208 -11.30 37.95 18.72
CA GLY A 208 -11.64 39.29 19.19
C GLY A 208 -13.15 39.54 19.15
N TYR A 209 -13.79 39.19 18.04
CA TYR A 209 -15.23 39.31 17.87
C TYR A 209 -16.00 38.43 18.87
N ARG A 210 -15.63 37.15 19.00
CA ARG A 210 -16.25 36.21 19.93
C ARG A 210 -16.10 36.67 21.38
N ARG A 211 -14.98 37.28 21.75
CA ARG A 211 -14.72 37.72 23.13
C ARG A 211 -15.41 39.05 23.49
N LEU A 212 -15.61 39.96 22.53
CA LEU A 212 -16.19 41.27 22.76
C LEU A 212 -17.71 41.31 22.59
N PHE A 213 -18.25 40.52 21.66
CA PHE A 213 -19.69 40.54 21.32
C PHE A 213 -20.49 39.38 21.94
N PHE A 214 -19.83 38.33 22.44
CA PHE A 214 -20.48 37.20 23.12
C PHE A 214 -20.33 37.33 24.65
N LYS A 215 -20.90 38.41 25.18
CA LYS A 215 -21.18 38.59 26.61
C LYS A 215 -22.68 38.82 26.76
N MET A 216 -23.46 37.75 26.58
CA MET A 216 -24.84 37.62 27.04
C MET A 216 -25.06 36.18 27.46
#